data_AF-A0A8C3VDH5-F1
#
_entry.id   AF-A0A8C3VDH5-F1
#
_cell.length_a   1.000
_cell.length_b   1.000
_cell.length_c   1.000
_cell.angle_alpha   90.00
_cell.angle_beta   90.00
_cell.angle_gamma   90.00
#
_symmetry.space_group_name_H-M   'P 1'
#
loop_
_entity.id
_entity.type
_entity.pdbx_description
1 polymer ?
#
loop_
_entity_poly.entity_id
_entity_poly.type
_entity_poly.pdbx_seq_one_letter_code
_entity_poly.pdbx_strand_id
1 'polypeptide(L)'
;MALEGLYHPHSLPFTLPGAVIGAGWGGEGTQGTHPLCLAQFLPSGCQTQPITASTIEDILTLSPEQLELCLSSAVLVEKLEDVLDLPLTTGMLQILKKKVDEFFPSGIPEEQLPRLGSLSRRFSEQEISRWPVTSRATLSSLLSPSGGQWDDGQVQQLLSRFLALGGSWSGALLQEMGGTVLCQLREEQIHTAGQLDISSCSQSKKEQLYGKAREAFASLGSSPSSYFCRIRPYLGGAPAEDLKDLADAGVAINMDLGTFLALNPQELVLDVKHLLGENLPELKGAEHEPSVQSWLHKQFQQELDCELGIGLQGGRPEPAGTANPPLTLLSPIPALLPLSHLS
;
A
#
# COMPACT_ATOMS: atom_id res chain seq x y z
N MET A 1 42.95 -23.70 -8.88
CA MET A 1 42.32 -25.04 -8.84
C MET A 1 40.89 -24.83 -9.36
N ALA A 2 40.61 -24.75 -10.66
CA ALA A 2 40.78 -25.68 -11.78
C ALA A 2 40.02 -27.01 -11.60
N LEU A 3 38.92 -27.15 -12.36
CA LEU A 3 38.26 -28.33 -12.96
C LEU A 3 36.83 -27.87 -13.36
N GLU A 4 36.52 -27.42 -14.58
CA GLU A 4 36.35 -28.12 -15.88
C GLU A 4 35.43 -29.35 -15.84
N GLY A 5 34.35 -29.30 -16.63
CA GLY A 5 33.35 -30.36 -16.74
C GLY A 5 32.19 -30.01 -17.69
N LEU A 6 32.47 -30.00 -18.99
CA LEU A 6 31.52 -29.90 -20.12
C LEU A 6 30.47 -31.03 -20.11
N TYR A 7 29.23 -30.73 -20.50
CA TYR A 7 28.41 -31.66 -21.29
C TYR A 7 27.32 -30.92 -22.10
N HIS A 8 27.43 -30.99 -23.42
CA HIS A 8 26.40 -30.71 -24.43
C HIS A 8 25.79 -32.04 -24.86
N PRO A 9 24.55 -32.07 -25.38
CA PRO A 9 24.45 -32.59 -26.75
C PRO A 9 23.36 -31.96 -27.65
N HIS A 10 23.78 -31.72 -28.89
CA HIS A 10 23.15 -32.04 -30.17
C HIS A 10 21.72 -31.59 -30.51
N SER A 11 21.68 -30.63 -31.44
CA SER A 11 20.65 -30.40 -32.45
C SER A 11 20.58 -31.54 -33.47
N LEU A 12 19.37 -31.88 -33.94
CA LEU A 12 19.12 -32.31 -35.32
C LEU A 12 17.75 -31.79 -35.81
N PRO A 13 17.63 -31.47 -37.12
CA PRO A 13 16.48 -30.82 -37.73
C PRO A 13 15.46 -31.84 -38.27
N PHE A 14 14.17 -31.51 -38.23
CA PHE A 14 13.14 -32.23 -38.97
C PHE A 14 12.83 -31.52 -40.28
N THR A 15 12.93 -32.24 -41.39
CA THR A 15 12.49 -31.81 -42.72
C THR A 15 11.85 -32.99 -43.48
N LEU A 16 10.76 -32.66 -44.20
CA LEU A 16 10.14 -33.35 -45.36
C LEU A 16 9.28 -34.61 -45.10
N PRO A 17 8.30 -34.97 -45.98
CA PRO A 17 8.09 -34.53 -47.38
C PRO A 17 6.70 -33.87 -47.62
N GLY A 18 6.43 -33.11 -48.68
CA GLY A 18 6.82 -33.30 -50.08
C GLY A 18 5.79 -34.19 -50.79
N ALA A 19 4.63 -33.65 -51.15
CA ALA A 19 3.68 -34.30 -52.05
C ALA A 19 3.51 -33.45 -53.32
N VAL A 20 3.62 -34.14 -54.46
CA VAL A 20 3.77 -33.62 -55.81
C VAL A 20 2.58 -34.16 -56.65
N ILE A 21 2.21 -33.40 -57.71
CA ILE A 21 1.46 -33.78 -58.93
C ILE A 21 -0.05 -34.07 -58.73
N GLY A 22 -1.01 -33.54 -59.49
CA GLY A 22 -1.05 -32.70 -60.69
C GLY A 22 -2.46 -32.73 -61.31
N ALA A 23 -2.59 -32.15 -62.52
CA ALA A 23 -3.79 -31.99 -63.37
C ALA A 23 -4.69 -30.79 -62.99
N GLY A 24 -4.82 -29.70 -63.75
CA GLY A 24 -4.51 -29.46 -65.16
C GLY A 24 -5.77 -29.58 -66.00
N TRP A 25 -6.63 -28.56 -66.00
CA TRP A 25 -7.65 -28.34 -67.04
C TRP A 25 -7.48 -26.92 -67.57
N GLY A 26 -7.00 -26.83 -68.81
CA GLY A 26 -6.98 -25.63 -69.60
C GLY A 26 -8.36 -25.33 -70.19
N GLY A 27 -8.64 -24.04 -70.34
CA GLY A 27 -9.84 -23.52 -70.97
C GLY A 27 -9.62 -22.05 -71.29
N GLU A 28 -9.12 -21.82 -72.50
CA GLU A 28 -8.89 -20.54 -73.14
C GLU A 28 -10.21 -19.74 -73.30
N GLY A 29 -10.19 -18.45 -72.98
CA GLY A 29 -11.34 -17.56 -73.17
C GLY A 29 -10.99 -16.11 -72.84
N THR A 30 -10.85 -15.32 -73.88
CA THR A 30 -10.26 -13.97 -73.98
C THR A 30 -11.05 -12.81 -73.33
N GLN A 31 -10.27 -11.79 -72.95
CA GLN A 31 -10.56 -10.34 -72.90
C GLN A 31 -11.44 -9.77 -71.78
N GLY A 32 -10.84 -8.87 -71.00
CA GLY A 32 -11.52 -7.95 -70.11
C GLY A 32 -10.57 -7.28 -69.12
N THR A 33 -9.88 -6.23 -69.56
CA THR A 33 -9.13 -5.30 -68.70
C THR A 33 -10.05 -4.61 -67.70
N HIS A 34 -9.91 -4.87 -66.40
CA HIS A 34 -10.28 -3.93 -65.33
C HIS A 34 -9.43 -4.21 -64.08
N PRO A 35 -8.92 -3.16 -63.40
CA PRO A 35 -8.05 -3.33 -62.24
C PRO A 35 -8.90 -3.84 -61.07
N LEU A 36 -8.62 -5.06 -60.59
CA LEU A 36 -9.17 -5.56 -59.35
C LEU A 36 -8.63 -4.71 -58.20
N CYS A 37 -9.48 -3.79 -57.72
CA CYS A 37 -9.39 -3.22 -56.39
C CYS A 37 -9.23 -4.36 -55.38
N LEU A 38 -8.22 -4.23 -54.51
CA LEU A 38 -8.16 -4.91 -53.23
C LEU A 38 -9.42 -4.56 -52.44
N ALA A 39 -10.48 -5.37 -52.57
CA ALA A 39 -11.61 -5.32 -51.66
C ALA A 39 -11.09 -5.80 -50.30
N GLN A 40 -10.69 -4.84 -49.46
CA GLN A 40 -10.58 -5.05 -48.03
C GLN A 40 -11.94 -5.57 -47.57
N PHE A 41 -11.96 -6.81 -47.08
CA PHE A 41 -13.13 -7.39 -46.45
C PHE A 41 -13.52 -6.47 -45.29
N LEU A 42 -14.59 -5.69 -45.46
CA LEU A 42 -15.26 -5.04 -44.35
C LEU A 42 -15.69 -6.18 -43.40
N PRO A 43 -15.26 -6.19 -42.12
CA PRO A 43 -15.88 -7.06 -41.15
C PRO A 43 -17.38 -6.73 -41.17
N SER A 44 -18.20 -7.74 -41.44
CA SER A 44 -19.64 -7.59 -41.61
C SER A 44 -20.24 -6.87 -40.40
N GLY A 45 -20.59 -5.59 -40.56
CA GLY A 45 -21.22 -4.76 -39.52
C GLY A 45 -20.53 -3.43 -39.20
N CYS A 46 -19.25 -3.24 -39.52
CA CYS A 46 -18.60 -1.94 -39.34
C CYS A 46 -19.15 -0.92 -40.36
N GLN A 47 -19.77 0.16 -39.88
CA GLN A 47 -20.38 1.18 -40.75
C GLN A 47 -19.35 2.20 -41.27
N THR A 48 -18.16 2.23 -40.67
CA THR A 48 -17.02 3.06 -41.05
C THR A 48 -15.89 2.19 -41.64
N GLN A 49 -14.73 2.78 -41.93
CA GLN A 49 -13.53 2.00 -42.21
C GLN A 49 -13.03 1.30 -40.93
N PRO A 50 -12.51 0.06 -41.03
CA PRO A 50 -11.91 -0.63 -39.88
C PRO A 50 -10.77 0.20 -39.28
N ILE A 51 -10.67 0.18 -37.95
CA ILE A 51 -9.59 0.85 -37.24
C ILE A 51 -8.28 0.10 -37.50
N THR A 52 -7.25 0.85 -37.85
CA THR A 52 -5.89 0.36 -38.13
C THR A 52 -4.91 0.97 -37.14
N ALA A 53 -3.67 0.48 -37.12
CA ALA A 53 -2.61 1.02 -36.29
C ALA A 53 -2.32 2.52 -36.54
N SER A 54 -2.67 3.06 -37.72
CA SER A 54 -2.51 4.47 -38.09
C SER A 54 -3.74 5.34 -37.82
N THR A 55 -4.88 4.74 -37.44
CA THR A 55 -6.17 5.44 -37.28
C THR A 55 -6.78 5.24 -35.89
N ILE A 56 -5.93 5.04 -34.87
CA ILE A 56 -6.36 4.78 -33.48
C ILE A 56 -7.22 5.91 -32.92
N GLU A 57 -6.92 7.17 -33.27
CA GLU A 57 -7.67 8.33 -32.77
C GLU A 57 -9.15 8.33 -33.21
N ASP A 58 -9.47 7.67 -34.33
CA ASP A 58 -10.84 7.56 -34.84
C ASP A 58 -11.75 6.77 -33.88
N ILE A 59 -11.19 6.01 -32.93
CA ILE A 59 -11.94 5.32 -31.85
C ILE A 59 -12.86 6.28 -31.10
N LEU A 60 -12.44 7.53 -30.88
CA LEU A 60 -13.22 8.53 -30.15
C LEU A 60 -14.48 8.98 -30.90
N THR A 61 -14.53 8.75 -32.21
CA THR A 61 -15.68 9.09 -33.06
C THR A 61 -16.73 7.98 -33.09
N LEU A 62 -16.40 6.79 -32.61
CA LEU A 62 -17.26 5.61 -32.66
C LEU A 62 -18.12 5.47 -31.40
N SER A 63 -19.35 4.96 -31.58
CA SER A 63 -20.12 4.44 -30.45
C SER A 63 -19.50 3.12 -29.95
N PRO A 64 -19.78 2.67 -28.71
CA PRO A 64 -19.29 1.38 -28.22
C PRO A 64 -19.64 0.20 -29.15
N GLU A 65 -20.83 0.21 -29.74
CA GLU A 65 -21.29 -0.83 -30.66
C GLU A 65 -20.50 -0.80 -31.98
N GLN A 66 -20.20 0.39 -32.51
CA GLN A 66 -19.35 0.52 -33.70
C GLN A 66 -17.90 0.16 -33.40
N LEU A 67 -17.39 0.52 -32.21
CA LEU A 67 -16.05 0.14 -31.79
C LEU A 67 -15.88 -1.37 -31.77
N GLU A 68 -16.88 -2.10 -31.27
CA GLU A 68 -16.86 -3.56 -31.24
C GLU A 68 -16.77 -4.19 -32.64
N LEU A 69 -17.42 -3.58 -33.63
CA LEU A 69 -17.44 -4.07 -35.00
C LEU A 69 -16.22 -3.63 -35.83
N CYS A 70 -15.68 -2.44 -35.54
CA CYS A 70 -14.65 -1.79 -36.34
C CYS A 70 -13.22 -1.98 -35.82
N LEU A 71 -13.05 -2.30 -34.53
CA LEU A 71 -11.74 -2.56 -33.94
C LEU A 71 -11.48 -4.07 -33.85
N SER A 72 -10.42 -4.53 -34.52
CA SER A 72 -9.95 -5.91 -34.36
C SER A 72 -9.14 -6.07 -33.07
N SER A 73 -9.23 -7.25 -32.46
CA SER A 73 -8.50 -7.56 -31.23
C SER A 73 -6.98 -7.53 -31.43
N ALA A 74 -6.50 -7.87 -32.63
CA ALA A 74 -5.09 -7.81 -32.98
C ALA A 74 -4.55 -6.37 -33.01
N VAL A 75 -5.27 -5.45 -33.67
CA VAL A 75 -4.89 -4.02 -33.69
C VAL A 75 -4.94 -3.44 -32.28
N LEU A 76 -5.95 -3.78 -31.48
CA LEU A 76 -6.03 -3.33 -30.09
C LEU A 76 -4.82 -3.78 -29.28
N VAL A 77 -4.45 -5.07 -29.30
CA VAL A 77 -3.35 -5.58 -28.46
C VAL A 77 -1.98 -5.06 -28.92
N GLU A 78 -1.79 -4.87 -30.23
CA GLU A 78 -0.60 -4.22 -30.77
C GLU A 78 -0.47 -2.79 -30.23
N LYS A 79 -1.58 -2.06 -30.20
CA LYS A 79 -1.66 -0.62 -29.93
C LYS A 79 -2.31 -0.27 -28.59
N LEU A 80 -2.26 -1.18 -27.63
CA LEU A 80 -3.06 -1.08 -26.41
C LEU A 80 -2.74 0.18 -25.60
N GLU A 81 -1.46 0.47 -25.42
CA GLU A 81 -1.00 1.63 -24.65
C GLU A 81 -1.45 2.94 -25.32
N ASP A 82 -1.21 3.08 -26.64
CA ASP A 82 -1.67 4.23 -27.44
C ASP A 82 -3.20 4.44 -27.34
N VAL A 83 -3.98 3.34 -27.34
CA VAL A 83 -5.44 3.39 -27.20
C VAL A 83 -5.86 3.83 -25.79
N LEU A 84 -5.15 3.36 -24.75
CA LEU A 84 -5.49 3.66 -23.35
C LEU A 84 -5.12 5.08 -22.91
N ASP A 85 -4.26 5.76 -23.66
CA ASP A 85 -3.95 7.19 -23.48
C ASP A 85 -5.09 8.11 -23.96
N LEU A 86 -6.08 7.57 -24.69
CA LEU A 86 -7.24 8.32 -25.14
C LEU A 86 -8.26 8.54 -24.00
N PRO A 87 -9.07 9.61 -24.05
CA PRO A 87 -10.15 9.88 -23.09
C PRO A 87 -11.36 8.95 -23.32
N LEU A 88 -11.19 7.66 -23.04
CA LEU A 88 -12.18 6.62 -23.28
C LEU A 88 -13.33 6.64 -22.27
N THR A 89 -14.55 6.41 -22.76
CA THR A 89 -15.72 6.24 -21.89
C THR A 89 -15.74 4.85 -21.23
N THR A 90 -16.52 4.70 -20.15
CA THR A 90 -16.72 3.38 -19.51
C THR A 90 -17.25 2.34 -20.49
N GLY A 91 -18.15 2.72 -21.42
CA GLY A 91 -18.65 1.81 -22.45
C GLY A 91 -17.55 1.32 -23.39
N MET A 92 -16.68 2.22 -23.85
CA MET A 92 -15.53 1.86 -24.70
C MET A 92 -14.56 0.93 -23.96
N LEU A 93 -14.24 1.20 -22.70
CA LEU A 93 -13.35 0.35 -21.89
C LEU A 93 -13.90 -1.09 -21.73
N GLN A 94 -15.22 -1.26 -21.65
CA GLN A 94 -15.83 -2.60 -21.62
C GLN A 94 -15.60 -3.35 -22.94
N ILE A 95 -15.72 -2.66 -24.08
CA ILE A 95 -15.42 -3.24 -25.40
C ILE A 95 -13.93 -3.58 -25.52
N LEU A 96 -13.04 -2.70 -25.07
CA LEU A 96 -11.60 -2.97 -25.09
C LEU A 96 -11.24 -4.20 -24.25
N LYS A 97 -11.79 -4.30 -23.03
CA LYS A 97 -11.61 -5.48 -22.17
C LYS A 97 -12.06 -6.75 -22.89
N LYS A 98 -13.26 -6.74 -23.47
CA LYS A 98 -13.80 -7.87 -24.23
C LYS A 98 -12.87 -8.27 -25.39
N LYS A 99 -12.37 -7.30 -26.15
CA LYS A 99 -11.43 -7.55 -27.26
C LYS A 99 -10.10 -8.13 -26.79
N VAL A 100 -9.58 -7.68 -25.65
CA VAL A 100 -8.38 -8.28 -25.02
C VAL A 100 -8.66 -9.74 -24.62
N ASP A 101 -9.81 -10.03 -24.02
CA ASP A 101 -10.21 -11.40 -23.65
C ASP A 101 -10.36 -12.30 -24.90
N GLU A 102 -10.91 -11.77 -26.00
CA GLU A 102 -11.00 -12.46 -27.29
C GLU A 102 -9.63 -12.78 -27.90
N PHE A 103 -8.65 -11.87 -27.73
CA PHE A 103 -7.28 -12.08 -28.23
C PHE A 103 -6.51 -13.11 -27.40
N PHE A 104 -6.79 -13.19 -26.09
CA PHE A 104 -6.14 -14.09 -25.16
C PHE A 104 -7.11 -15.13 -24.59
N PRO A 105 -7.66 -16.05 -25.41
CA PRO A 105 -8.70 -16.99 -24.97
C PRO A 105 -8.21 -17.99 -23.90
N SER A 106 -6.89 -18.19 -23.80
CA SER A 106 -6.25 -19.04 -22.77
C SER A 106 -5.77 -18.26 -21.54
N GLY A 107 -6.07 -16.96 -21.46
CA GLY A 107 -5.61 -16.05 -20.43
C GLY A 107 -4.48 -15.12 -20.89
N ILE A 108 -4.41 -13.95 -20.25
CA ILE A 108 -3.46 -12.88 -20.57
C ILE A 108 -2.06 -13.28 -20.05
N PRO A 109 -1.03 -13.36 -20.90
CA PRO A 109 0.34 -13.62 -20.49
C PRO A 109 0.88 -12.56 -19.52
N GLU A 110 1.81 -12.93 -18.65
CA GLU A 110 2.34 -12.01 -17.63
C GLU A 110 2.95 -10.75 -18.26
N GLU A 111 3.64 -10.89 -19.38
CA GLU A 111 4.32 -9.80 -20.07
C GLU A 111 3.34 -8.75 -20.62
N GLN A 112 2.07 -9.14 -20.79
CA GLN A 112 1.01 -8.25 -21.28
C GLN A 112 0.26 -7.55 -20.14
N LEU A 113 0.33 -8.07 -18.91
CA LEU A 113 -0.39 -7.49 -17.77
C LEU A 113 0.00 -6.03 -17.47
N PRO A 114 1.31 -5.64 -17.46
CA PRO A 114 1.71 -4.25 -17.27
C PRO A 114 1.12 -3.29 -18.32
N ARG A 115 0.95 -3.75 -19.57
CA ARG A 115 0.44 -2.96 -20.70
C ARG A 115 -1.05 -2.70 -20.62
N LEU A 116 -1.78 -3.40 -19.73
CA LEU A 116 -3.20 -3.18 -19.51
C LEU A 116 -3.51 -1.81 -18.90
N GLY A 117 -2.53 -1.12 -18.29
CA GLY A 117 -2.70 0.23 -17.76
C GLY A 117 -3.99 0.40 -16.94
N SER A 118 -4.81 1.39 -17.30
CA SER A 118 -6.11 1.67 -16.67
C SER A 118 -7.18 0.59 -16.94
N LEU A 119 -7.05 -0.19 -18.03
CA LEU A 119 -7.97 -1.28 -18.36
C LEU A 119 -7.91 -2.41 -17.34
N SER A 120 -6.75 -2.62 -16.70
CA SER A 120 -6.58 -3.63 -15.64
C SER A 120 -7.62 -3.50 -14.52
N ARG A 121 -8.08 -2.27 -14.21
CA ARG A 121 -9.08 -1.98 -13.17
C ARG A 121 -10.48 -2.50 -13.52
N ARG A 122 -10.73 -2.85 -14.79
CA ARG A 122 -12.03 -3.34 -15.26
C ARG A 122 -12.22 -4.85 -15.08
N PHE A 123 -11.18 -5.56 -14.66
CA PHE A 123 -11.25 -7.00 -14.41
C PHE A 123 -11.76 -7.29 -12.99
N SER A 124 -12.66 -8.25 -12.88
CA SER A 124 -13.17 -8.74 -11.59
C SER A 124 -12.10 -9.51 -10.82
N GLU A 125 -12.28 -9.66 -9.51
CA GLU A 125 -11.42 -10.52 -8.68
C GLU A 125 -11.28 -11.94 -9.25
N GLN A 126 -12.38 -12.51 -9.75
CA GLN A 126 -12.35 -13.84 -10.35
C GLN A 126 -11.43 -13.92 -11.58
N GLU A 127 -11.42 -12.88 -12.41
CA GLU A 127 -10.54 -12.82 -13.59
C GLU A 127 -9.08 -12.60 -13.17
N ILE A 128 -8.85 -11.68 -12.23
CA ILE A 128 -7.52 -11.41 -11.66
C ILE A 128 -6.93 -12.65 -11.01
N SER A 129 -7.75 -13.51 -10.38
CA SER A 129 -7.29 -14.76 -9.76
C SER A 129 -6.59 -15.73 -10.73
N ARG A 130 -6.81 -15.55 -12.04
CA ARG A 130 -6.21 -16.38 -13.10
C ARG A 130 -4.91 -15.79 -13.64
N TRP A 131 -4.62 -14.52 -13.35
CA TRP A 131 -3.45 -13.82 -13.90
C TRP A 131 -2.13 -14.45 -13.42
N PRO A 132 -1.16 -14.67 -14.31
CA PRO A 132 0.16 -15.17 -13.93
C PRO A 132 1.02 -14.04 -13.34
N VAL A 133 0.67 -13.52 -12.16
CA VAL A 133 1.46 -12.46 -11.49
C VAL A 133 2.60 -13.11 -10.70
N THR A 134 3.68 -13.53 -11.37
CA THR A 134 4.80 -14.23 -10.71
C THR A 134 5.93 -13.30 -10.29
N SER A 135 6.10 -12.18 -10.99
CA SER A 135 7.22 -11.26 -10.76
C SER A 135 6.83 -10.02 -9.98
N ARG A 136 7.81 -9.50 -9.23
CA ARG A 136 7.71 -8.22 -8.51
C ARG A 136 7.39 -7.07 -9.46
N ALA A 137 8.08 -7.01 -10.61
CA ALA A 137 7.94 -5.93 -11.58
C ALA A 137 6.50 -5.84 -12.12
N THR A 138 5.88 -6.99 -12.42
CA THR A 138 4.47 -7.03 -12.86
C THR A 138 3.54 -6.52 -11.75
N LEU A 139 3.71 -7.01 -10.52
CA LEU A 139 2.87 -6.58 -9.40
C LEU A 139 2.98 -5.07 -9.16
N SER A 140 4.20 -4.53 -9.09
CA SER A 140 4.45 -3.09 -8.91
C SER A 140 3.85 -2.25 -10.03
N SER A 141 3.98 -2.71 -11.28
CA SER A 141 3.39 -2.02 -12.43
C SER A 141 1.87 -1.98 -12.36
N LEU A 142 1.22 -3.10 -12.01
CA LEU A 142 -0.23 -3.17 -11.84
C LEU A 142 -0.73 -2.27 -10.71
N LEU A 143 -0.01 -2.23 -9.60
CA LEU A 143 -0.33 -1.43 -8.42
C LEU A 143 0.08 0.04 -8.55
N SER A 144 0.74 0.43 -9.65
CA SER A 144 1.12 1.81 -9.91
C SER A 144 -0.10 2.73 -9.85
N PRO A 145 -0.02 3.88 -9.16
CA PRO A 145 -1.12 4.84 -9.09
C PRO A 145 -1.48 5.44 -10.45
N SER A 146 -0.58 5.38 -11.45
CA SER A 146 -0.85 5.86 -12.82
C SER A 146 -1.99 5.12 -13.52
N GLY A 147 -2.26 3.87 -13.14
CA GLY A 147 -3.37 3.08 -13.69
C GLY A 147 -4.74 3.39 -13.07
N GLY A 148 -4.82 4.35 -12.15
CA GLY A 148 -6.03 4.66 -11.38
C GLY A 148 -6.18 3.78 -10.12
N GLN A 149 -7.24 4.03 -9.35
CA GLN A 149 -7.47 3.31 -8.10
C GLN A 149 -8.03 1.90 -8.36
N TRP A 150 -7.51 0.93 -7.61
CA TRP A 150 -8.08 -0.41 -7.50
C TRP A 150 -9.16 -0.42 -6.41
N ASP A 151 -10.13 -1.32 -6.54
CA ASP A 151 -10.98 -1.73 -5.42
C ASP A 151 -10.18 -2.59 -4.43
N ASP A 152 -10.51 -2.48 -3.14
CA ASP A 152 -9.85 -3.22 -2.06
C ASP A 152 -9.85 -4.74 -2.32
N GLY A 153 -10.96 -5.30 -2.82
CA GLY A 153 -11.05 -6.71 -3.18
C GLY A 153 -10.10 -7.09 -4.31
N GLN A 154 -9.97 -6.24 -5.33
CA GLN A 154 -9.04 -6.45 -6.43
C GLN A 154 -7.58 -6.43 -5.97
N VAL A 155 -7.21 -5.48 -5.10
CA VAL A 155 -5.85 -5.44 -4.53
C VAL A 155 -5.61 -6.71 -3.72
N GLN A 156 -6.52 -7.10 -2.83
CA GLN A 156 -6.39 -8.35 -2.06
C GLN A 156 -6.17 -9.57 -2.95
N GLN A 157 -6.90 -9.63 -4.07
CA GLN A 157 -6.77 -10.72 -5.02
C GLN A 157 -5.41 -10.72 -5.74
N LEU A 158 -4.88 -9.56 -6.13
CA LEU A 158 -3.53 -9.43 -6.70
C LEU A 158 -2.45 -9.89 -5.73
N LEU A 159 -2.51 -9.39 -4.50
CA LEU A 159 -1.55 -9.73 -3.43
C LEU A 159 -1.58 -11.24 -3.14
N SER A 160 -2.78 -11.81 -3.00
CA SER A 160 -2.95 -13.25 -2.77
C SER A 160 -2.45 -14.08 -3.94
N ARG A 161 -2.67 -13.61 -5.18
CA ARG A 161 -2.23 -14.30 -6.39
C ARG A 161 -0.71 -14.34 -6.49
N PHE A 162 -0.04 -13.22 -6.22
CA PHE A 162 1.43 -13.14 -6.22
C PHE A 162 2.05 -14.15 -5.24
N LEU A 163 1.50 -14.24 -4.02
CA LEU A 163 1.96 -15.21 -3.02
C LEU A 163 1.69 -16.67 -3.42
N ALA A 164 0.50 -16.96 -3.94
CA ALA A 164 0.13 -18.31 -4.37
C ALA A 164 1.03 -18.84 -5.51
N LEU A 165 1.64 -17.93 -6.27
CA LEU A 165 2.60 -18.25 -7.34
C LEU A 165 4.06 -18.27 -6.88
N GLY A 166 4.32 -18.25 -5.56
CA GLY A 166 5.67 -18.33 -4.99
C GLY A 166 6.37 -16.97 -4.79
N GLY A 167 5.65 -15.85 -4.97
CA GLY A 167 6.12 -14.53 -4.62
C GLY A 167 6.39 -14.39 -3.12
N SER A 168 7.28 -13.46 -2.76
CA SER A 168 7.60 -13.16 -1.36
C SER A 168 7.60 -11.66 -1.09
N TRP A 169 7.10 -11.26 0.08
CA TRP A 169 7.17 -9.89 0.55
C TRP A 169 8.57 -9.59 1.08
N SER A 170 9.39 -8.95 0.24
CA SER A 170 10.63 -8.34 0.69
C SER A 170 10.36 -6.91 1.18
N GLY A 171 11.12 -6.42 2.16
CA GLY A 171 11.04 -5.03 2.62
C GLY A 171 11.10 -3.99 1.50
N ALA A 172 11.97 -4.21 0.51
CA ALA A 172 12.08 -3.34 -0.66
C ALA A 172 10.78 -3.25 -1.48
N LEU A 173 10.06 -4.38 -1.64
CA LEU A 173 8.79 -4.42 -2.35
C LEU A 173 7.70 -3.68 -1.57
N LEU A 174 7.63 -3.90 -0.26
CA LEU A 174 6.68 -3.20 0.61
C LEU A 174 6.91 -1.69 0.60
N GLN A 175 8.18 -1.26 0.59
CA GLN A 175 8.55 0.15 0.47
C GLN A 175 8.23 0.73 -0.91
N GLU A 176 8.43 -0.05 -1.97
CA GLU A 176 8.13 0.35 -3.35
C GLU A 176 6.61 0.53 -3.58
N MET A 177 5.80 -0.37 -3.05
CA MET A 177 4.34 -0.27 -3.16
C MET A 177 3.78 0.86 -2.28
N GLY A 178 4.30 0.99 -1.04
CA GLY A 178 3.92 2.03 -0.08
C GLY A 178 2.41 2.13 0.21
N GLY A 179 2.05 3.18 0.96
CA GLY A 179 0.69 3.73 1.05
C GLY A 179 -0.44 2.72 1.26
N THR A 180 -1.49 2.83 0.43
CA THR A 180 -2.74 2.06 0.56
C THR A 180 -2.55 0.56 0.44
N VAL A 181 -1.67 0.09 -0.46
CA VAL A 181 -1.42 -1.34 -0.67
C VAL A 181 -0.86 -1.97 0.60
N LEU A 182 0.08 -1.29 1.25
CA LEU A 182 0.66 -1.74 2.50
C LEU A 182 -0.39 -1.88 3.60
N CYS A 183 -1.31 -0.91 3.70
CA CYS A 183 -2.37 -0.93 4.69
C CYS A 183 -3.44 -2.00 4.41
N GLN A 184 -3.50 -2.53 3.19
CA GLN A 184 -4.43 -3.58 2.80
C GLN A 184 -3.86 -4.99 3.04
N LEU A 185 -2.55 -5.19 3.19
CA LEU A 185 -1.97 -6.52 3.43
C LEU A 185 -2.63 -7.24 4.63
N ARG A 186 -2.89 -8.53 4.52
CA ARG A 186 -3.39 -9.34 5.66
C ARG A 186 -2.27 -9.67 6.64
N GLU A 187 -2.62 -10.03 7.87
CA GLU A 187 -1.65 -10.34 8.92
C GLU A 187 -0.66 -11.45 8.52
N GLU A 188 -1.16 -12.51 7.89
CA GLU A 188 -0.35 -13.63 7.39
C GLU A 188 0.59 -13.24 6.24
N GLN A 189 0.35 -12.09 5.61
CA GLN A 189 1.16 -11.55 4.51
C GLN A 189 2.24 -10.58 5.03
N ILE A 190 2.18 -10.18 6.30
CA ILE A 190 3.13 -9.23 6.88
C ILE A 190 4.32 -10.02 7.42
N HIS A 191 5.36 -10.12 6.60
CA HIS A 191 6.70 -10.41 7.09
C HIS A 191 7.46 -9.09 7.17
N THR A 192 7.47 -8.50 8.35
CA THR A 192 8.04 -7.17 8.55
C THR A 192 9.56 -7.24 8.45
N ALA A 193 10.09 -6.69 7.36
CA ALA A 193 11.51 -6.48 7.17
C ALA A 193 11.70 -5.07 6.61
N GLY A 194 12.40 -4.21 7.33
CA GLY A 194 12.78 -2.88 6.83
C GLY A 194 11.89 -1.73 7.27
N GLN A 195 12.16 -0.56 6.68
CA GLN A 195 11.53 0.70 7.02
C GLN A 195 10.30 0.92 6.14
N LEU A 196 9.13 0.95 6.76
CA LEU A 196 7.84 1.13 6.08
C LEU A 196 7.20 2.44 6.52
N ASP A 197 6.63 3.16 5.56
CA ASP A 197 5.76 4.30 5.86
C ASP A 197 4.33 3.77 6.04
N ILE A 198 3.85 3.82 7.28
CA ILE A 198 2.53 3.35 7.68
C ILE A 198 1.59 4.51 8.05
N SER A 199 1.99 5.75 7.73
CA SER A 199 1.27 6.97 8.14
C SER A 199 -0.18 6.99 7.66
N SER A 200 -0.44 6.50 6.44
CA SER A 200 -1.77 6.40 5.82
C SER A 200 -2.64 5.25 6.36
N CYS A 201 -2.09 4.36 7.18
CA CYS A 201 -2.85 3.22 7.69
C CYS A 201 -3.78 3.63 8.83
N SER A 202 -4.90 2.91 8.95
CA SER A 202 -5.79 3.03 10.12
C SER A 202 -5.06 2.62 11.39
N GLN A 203 -5.51 3.11 12.54
CA GLN A 203 -4.86 2.82 13.82
C GLN A 203 -4.80 1.32 14.13
N SER A 204 -5.92 0.60 13.92
CA SER A 204 -5.97 -0.86 14.06
C SER A 204 -4.95 -1.57 13.17
N LYS A 205 -4.70 -1.06 11.96
CA LYS A 205 -3.70 -1.64 11.07
C LYS A 205 -2.28 -1.36 11.56
N LYS A 206 -2.00 -0.17 12.07
CA LYS A 206 -0.71 0.18 12.69
C LYS A 206 -0.39 -0.76 13.85
N GLU A 207 -1.38 -1.07 14.70
CA GLU A 207 -1.24 -2.00 15.83
C GLU A 207 -0.88 -3.43 15.37
N GLN A 208 -1.56 -3.95 14.33
CA GLN A 208 -1.21 -5.25 13.74
C GLN A 208 0.22 -5.28 13.19
N LEU A 209 0.60 -4.23 12.46
CA LEU A 209 1.94 -4.09 11.87
C LEU A 209 3.01 -4.02 12.96
N TYR A 210 2.73 -3.29 14.05
CA TYR A 210 3.60 -3.22 15.22
C TYR A 210 3.79 -4.59 15.88
N GLY A 211 2.71 -5.33 16.12
CA GLY A 211 2.77 -6.67 16.71
C GLY A 211 3.67 -7.62 15.91
N LYS A 212 3.55 -7.62 14.58
CA LYS A 212 4.42 -8.40 13.68
C LYS A 212 5.86 -7.94 13.69
N ALA A 213 6.09 -6.62 13.68
CA ALA A 213 7.44 -6.07 13.77
C ALA A 213 8.13 -6.45 15.09
N ARG A 214 7.41 -6.40 16.21
CA ARG A 214 7.91 -6.81 17.53
C ARG A 214 8.32 -8.28 17.55
N GLU A 215 7.47 -9.18 17.02
CA GLU A 215 7.80 -10.60 16.86
C GLU A 215 9.07 -10.81 16.01
N ALA A 216 9.15 -10.12 14.87
CA ALA A 216 10.28 -10.22 13.94
C ALA A 216 11.60 -9.72 14.54
N PHE A 217 11.56 -8.69 15.39
CA PHE A 217 12.75 -8.05 15.96
C PHE A 217 13.04 -8.46 17.40
N ALA A 218 12.29 -9.40 17.99
CA ALA A 218 12.45 -9.84 19.38
C ALA A 218 13.89 -10.27 19.74
N SER A 219 14.62 -10.86 18.78
CA SER A 219 16.02 -11.26 18.96
C SER A 219 16.99 -10.10 19.24
N LEU A 220 16.61 -8.87 18.86
CA LEU A 220 17.41 -7.66 19.09
C LEU A 220 17.22 -7.05 20.47
N GLY A 221 16.33 -7.60 21.33
CA GLY A 221 15.99 -7.02 22.64
C GLY A 221 17.18 -6.85 23.60
N SER A 222 18.30 -7.52 23.35
CA SER A 222 19.55 -7.34 24.12
C SER A 222 20.33 -6.05 23.76
N SER A 223 19.97 -5.39 22.65
CA SER A 223 20.57 -4.13 22.19
C SER A 223 19.47 -3.11 21.94
N PRO A 224 19.13 -2.27 22.94
CA PRO A 224 18.02 -1.33 22.83
C PRO A 224 18.14 -0.37 21.64
N SER A 225 19.34 0.13 21.34
CA SER A 225 19.56 1.01 20.19
C SER A 225 19.31 0.28 18.86
N SER A 226 19.78 -0.97 18.72
CA SER A 226 19.55 -1.75 17.49
C SER A 226 18.08 -2.14 17.33
N TYR A 227 17.42 -2.49 18.43
CA TYR A 227 15.98 -2.75 18.46
C TYR A 227 15.19 -1.51 18.05
N PHE A 228 15.47 -0.36 18.67
CA PHE A 228 14.85 0.92 18.34
C PHE A 228 14.99 1.26 16.85
N CYS A 229 16.19 1.14 16.29
CA CYS A 229 16.43 1.40 14.86
C CYS A 229 15.56 0.55 13.93
N ARG A 230 15.17 -0.68 14.33
CA ARG A 230 14.32 -1.56 13.53
C ARG A 230 12.83 -1.34 13.77
N ILE A 231 12.43 -1.09 15.02
CA ILE A 231 11.03 -0.95 15.40
C ILE A 231 10.46 0.45 15.15
N ARG A 232 11.31 1.49 15.11
CA ARG A 232 10.95 2.90 14.93
C ARG A 232 9.83 3.16 13.91
N PRO A 233 9.85 2.60 12.69
CA PRO A 233 8.82 2.88 11.67
C PRO A 233 7.41 2.39 12.05
N TYR A 234 7.31 1.51 13.05
CA TYR A 234 6.07 0.85 13.46
C TYR A 234 5.48 1.42 14.76
N LEU A 235 6.17 2.36 15.42
CA LEU A 235 5.81 2.82 16.76
C LEU A 235 4.46 3.56 16.83
N GLY A 236 3.91 4.00 15.70
CA GLY A 236 2.53 4.51 15.65
C GLY A 236 1.46 3.49 16.08
N GLY A 237 1.79 2.20 16.09
CA GLY A 237 0.93 1.13 16.60
C GLY A 237 1.37 0.54 17.93
N ALA A 238 2.37 1.11 18.59
CA ALA A 238 2.90 0.57 19.84
C ALA A 238 1.94 0.83 21.02
N PRO A 239 1.71 -0.15 21.91
CA PRO A 239 0.98 0.07 23.15
C PRO A 239 1.83 0.86 24.15
N ALA A 240 1.17 1.48 25.14
CA ALA A 240 1.82 2.27 26.19
C ALA A 240 2.90 1.50 26.96
N GLU A 241 2.71 0.20 27.20
CA GLU A 241 3.66 -0.66 27.90
C GLU A 241 4.99 -0.77 27.14
N ASP A 242 4.95 -1.07 25.84
CA ASP A 242 6.17 -1.19 25.04
C ASP A 242 6.87 0.18 24.83
N LEU A 243 6.11 1.28 24.78
CA LEU A 243 6.70 2.63 24.76
C LEU A 243 7.40 2.95 26.07
N LYS A 244 6.84 2.52 27.20
CA LYS A 244 7.47 2.65 28.51
C LYS A 244 8.75 1.81 28.59
N ASP A 245 8.72 0.56 28.13
CA ASP A 245 9.91 -0.30 28.10
C ASP A 245 11.04 0.31 27.26
N LEU A 246 10.70 0.99 26.15
CA LEU A 246 11.67 1.75 25.36
C LEU A 246 12.25 2.95 26.13
N ALA A 247 11.41 3.68 26.86
CA ALA A 247 11.83 4.80 27.70
C ALA A 247 12.76 4.33 28.84
N ASP A 248 12.44 3.18 29.43
CA ASP A 248 13.14 2.60 30.58
C ASP A 248 14.36 1.74 30.19
N ALA A 249 14.69 1.64 28.89
CA ALA A 249 15.75 0.76 28.37
C ALA A 249 17.18 1.12 28.82
N GLY A 250 17.35 2.13 29.67
CA GLY A 250 18.63 2.52 30.29
C GLY A 250 19.63 3.16 29.32
N VAL A 251 19.23 3.44 28.08
CA VAL A 251 20.00 4.17 27.07
C VAL A 251 19.14 5.28 26.46
N ALA A 252 19.77 6.41 26.11
CA ALA A 252 19.06 7.47 25.40
C ALA A 252 18.61 6.99 24.01
N ILE A 253 17.30 6.89 23.81
CA ILE A 253 16.71 6.50 22.53
C ILE A 253 16.80 7.65 21.51
N ASN A 254 16.75 8.90 21.99
CA ASN A 254 16.79 10.12 21.17
C ASN A 254 15.80 10.05 20.00
N MET A 255 14.54 9.71 20.30
CA MET A 255 13.47 9.68 19.32
C MET A 255 13.31 11.06 18.68
N ASP A 256 13.30 11.11 17.35
CA ASP A 256 13.06 12.35 16.61
C ASP A 256 11.60 12.79 16.72
N LEU A 257 11.37 14.10 16.60
CA LEU A 257 10.04 14.69 16.69
C LEU A 257 9.04 14.09 15.68
N GLY A 258 9.49 13.75 14.47
CA GLY A 258 8.63 13.13 13.45
C GLY A 258 8.07 11.78 13.90
N THR A 259 8.92 10.91 14.45
CA THR A 259 8.48 9.63 15.04
C THR A 259 7.53 9.87 16.22
N PHE A 260 7.85 10.82 17.10
CA PHE A 260 7.01 11.13 18.25
C PHE A 260 5.59 11.58 17.85
N LEU A 261 5.48 12.45 16.85
CA LEU A 261 4.19 12.93 16.34
C LEU A 261 3.37 11.82 15.64
N ALA A 262 4.04 10.76 15.16
CA ALA A 262 3.41 9.60 14.55
C ALA A 262 2.92 8.55 15.58
N LEU A 263 3.26 8.69 16.86
CA LEU A 263 2.77 7.82 17.93
C LEU A 263 1.26 7.93 18.11
N ASN A 264 0.64 6.88 18.63
CA ASN A 264 -0.77 6.95 19.02
C ASN A 264 -0.90 7.85 20.26
N PRO A 265 -1.58 9.02 20.18
CA PRO A 265 -1.70 9.93 21.32
C PRO A 265 -2.51 9.32 22.48
N GLN A 266 -3.24 8.22 22.24
CA GLN A 266 -3.91 7.48 23.30
C GLN A 266 -2.95 6.69 24.19
N GLU A 267 -1.82 6.25 23.64
CA GLU A 267 -0.83 5.38 24.29
C GLU A 267 0.35 6.15 24.90
N LEU A 268 0.41 7.48 24.71
CA LEU A 268 1.49 8.31 25.26
C LEU A 268 1.40 8.45 26.79
N VAL A 269 2.48 8.09 27.48
CA VAL A 269 2.66 8.20 28.95
C VAL A 269 3.55 9.40 29.34
N LEU A 270 3.84 9.58 30.64
CA LEU A 270 4.67 10.66 31.19
C LEU A 270 6.14 10.62 30.75
N ASP A 271 6.67 9.44 30.41
CA ASP A 271 8.11 9.20 30.20
C ASP A 271 8.67 9.75 28.87
N VAL A 272 8.01 10.76 28.28
CA VAL A 272 8.41 11.44 27.02
C VAL A 272 9.83 11.98 27.08
N LYS A 273 10.30 12.37 28.27
CA LYS A 273 11.68 12.82 28.51
C LYS A 273 12.72 11.80 28.07
N HIS A 274 12.53 10.53 28.45
CA HIS A 274 13.50 9.46 28.13
C HIS A 274 13.37 9.00 26.68
N LEU A 275 12.16 9.05 26.11
CA LEU A 275 11.93 8.77 24.69
C LEU A 275 12.62 9.79 23.78
N LEU A 276 12.38 11.08 24.00
CA LEU A 276 12.93 12.15 23.17
C LEU A 276 14.41 12.45 23.45
N GLY A 277 14.87 12.25 24.68
CA GLY A 277 16.26 12.47 25.08
C GLY A 277 16.75 13.87 24.68
N GLU A 278 17.80 13.94 23.87
CA GLU A 278 18.37 15.20 23.38
C GLU A 278 17.41 16.03 22.51
N ASN A 279 16.42 15.39 21.89
CA ASN A 279 15.42 16.06 21.05
C ASN A 279 14.25 16.64 21.85
N LEU A 280 14.22 16.45 23.18
CA LEU A 280 13.15 16.97 24.04
C LEU A 280 12.85 18.47 23.83
N PRO A 281 13.84 19.37 23.67
CA PRO A 281 13.57 20.79 23.45
C PRO A 281 12.77 21.08 22.17
N GLU A 282 12.84 20.20 21.16
CA GLU A 282 12.11 20.37 19.89
C GLU A 282 10.60 20.28 20.08
N LEU A 283 10.14 19.57 21.12
CA LEU A 283 8.73 19.39 21.43
C LEU A 283 8.00 20.72 21.63
N LYS A 284 8.70 21.76 22.11
CA LYS A 284 8.13 23.11 22.25
C LYS A 284 7.70 23.71 20.91
N GLY A 285 8.43 23.42 19.83
CA GLY A 285 8.08 23.87 18.48
C GLY A 285 6.82 23.21 17.93
N ALA A 286 6.46 22.03 18.43
CA ALA A 286 5.26 21.28 18.06
C ALA A 286 4.14 21.39 19.10
N GLU A 287 4.19 22.37 20.01
CA GLU A 287 3.19 22.53 21.07
C GLU A 287 1.76 22.58 20.52
N HIS A 288 1.54 23.19 19.36
CA HIS A 288 0.21 23.32 18.74
C HIS A 288 -0.20 22.13 17.87
N GLU A 289 0.65 21.10 17.72
CA GLU A 289 0.28 19.89 16.99
C GLU A 289 -0.86 19.15 17.74
N PRO A 290 -1.90 18.67 17.04
CA PRO A 290 -3.04 18.01 17.69
C PRO A 290 -2.64 16.83 18.58
N SER A 291 -1.66 16.02 18.16
CA SER A 291 -1.15 14.89 18.95
C SER A 291 -0.49 15.34 20.25
N VAL A 292 0.29 16.43 20.20
CA VAL A 292 0.97 17.00 21.37
C VAL A 292 -0.05 17.62 22.33
N GLN A 293 -0.99 18.40 21.81
CA GLN A 293 -2.09 18.95 22.61
C GLN A 293 -2.90 17.84 23.29
N SER A 294 -3.26 16.78 22.57
CA SER A 294 -4.01 15.66 23.14
C SER A 294 -3.26 14.97 24.28
N TRP A 295 -1.94 14.82 24.17
CA TRP A 295 -1.11 14.29 25.26
C TRP A 295 -0.97 15.27 26.43
N LEU A 296 -0.71 16.57 26.15
CA LEU A 296 -0.58 17.61 27.17
C LEU A 296 -1.79 17.67 28.10
N HIS A 297 -3.01 17.59 27.54
CA HIS A 297 -4.25 17.63 28.32
C HIS A 297 -4.41 16.46 29.30
N LYS A 298 -3.64 15.37 29.13
CA LYS A 298 -3.62 14.23 30.06
C LYS A 298 -2.69 14.46 31.25
N GLN A 299 -1.70 15.33 31.11
CA GLN A 299 -0.67 15.61 32.12
C GLN A 299 -1.05 16.79 33.00
N PHE A 300 -0.57 16.80 34.24
CA PHE A 300 -0.66 17.99 35.09
C PHE A 300 0.33 19.05 34.65
N GLN A 301 -0.09 20.32 34.66
CA GLN A 301 0.79 21.43 34.30
C GLN A 301 2.03 21.50 35.20
N GLN A 302 1.89 21.25 36.51
CA GLN A 302 3.02 21.19 37.43
C GLN A 302 4.02 20.08 37.06
N GLU A 303 3.55 18.88 36.70
CA GLU A 303 4.43 17.78 36.30
C GLU A 303 5.20 18.14 35.03
N LEU A 304 4.55 18.76 34.04
CA LEU A 304 5.22 19.24 32.82
C LEU A 304 6.30 20.29 33.15
N ASP A 305 5.99 21.24 34.04
CA ASP A 305 6.89 22.31 34.43
C ASP A 305 8.09 21.78 35.25
N CYS A 306 7.86 20.81 36.14
CA CYS A 306 8.91 20.24 37.00
C CYS A 306 9.77 19.17 36.31
N GLU A 307 9.16 18.24 35.57
CA GLU A 307 9.86 17.09 35.00
C GLU A 307 10.52 17.39 33.66
N LEU A 308 9.84 18.16 32.81
CA LEU A 308 10.33 18.52 31.47
C LEU A 308 11.00 19.88 31.47
N GLY A 309 10.38 20.89 32.11
CA GLY A 309 10.98 22.22 32.28
C GLY A 309 11.23 22.99 30.98
N ILE A 310 10.61 22.58 29.87
CA ILE A 310 10.78 23.22 28.55
C ILE A 310 9.71 24.28 28.23
N GLY A 311 8.87 24.62 29.21
CA GLY A 311 7.85 25.67 29.09
C GLY A 311 6.65 25.29 28.23
N LEU A 312 6.27 24.01 28.17
CA LEU A 312 5.02 23.57 27.55
C LEU A 312 3.80 24.08 28.34
N GLN A 313 2.73 24.43 27.65
CA GLN A 313 1.49 24.97 28.22
C GLN A 313 0.27 24.21 27.69
N GLY A 314 -0.78 24.13 28.51
CA GLY A 314 -2.02 23.42 28.17
C GLY A 314 -2.22 22.09 28.92
N GLY A 315 -1.40 21.84 29.95
CA GLY A 315 -1.65 20.76 30.90
C GLY A 315 -2.90 21.00 31.74
N ARG A 316 -3.43 19.93 32.33
CA ARG A 316 -4.60 20.03 33.21
C ARG A 316 -4.22 20.72 34.53
N PRO A 317 -5.13 21.54 35.10
CA PRO A 317 -4.92 22.11 36.41
C PRO A 317 -4.92 21.00 37.47
N GLU A 318 -4.19 21.20 38.55
CA GLU A 318 -4.24 20.30 39.70
C GLU A 318 -5.64 20.21 40.29
N PRO A 319 -5.99 19.07 40.93
CA PRO A 319 -7.20 19.01 41.71
C PRO A 319 -7.04 20.02 42.84
N ALA A 320 -7.96 20.98 42.96
CA ALA A 320 -7.98 21.89 44.09
C ALA A 320 -8.10 21.05 45.38
N GLY A 321 -6.98 20.90 46.10
CA GLY A 321 -6.97 20.19 47.37
C GLY A 321 -8.03 20.79 48.28
N THR A 322 -8.83 19.93 48.90
CA THR A 322 -9.74 20.25 50.01
C THR A 322 -9.04 21.24 50.93
N ALA A 323 -9.53 22.48 50.94
CA ALA A 323 -9.13 23.48 51.91
C ALA A 323 -9.35 22.89 53.31
N ASN A 324 -8.26 22.65 54.04
CA ASN A 324 -8.36 22.51 55.49
C ASN A 324 -9.09 23.76 56.00
N PRO A 325 -10.21 23.63 56.74
CA PRO A 325 -10.82 24.80 57.35
C PRO A 325 -9.80 25.44 58.29
N PRO A 326 -9.75 26.77 58.37
CA PRO A 326 -8.79 27.47 59.22
C PRO A 326 -8.97 27.03 60.67
N LEU A 327 -7.84 26.80 61.36
CA LEU A 327 -7.80 26.55 62.80
C LEU A 327 -8.48 27.71 63.54
N THR A 328 -9.71 27.51 63.96
CA THR A 328 -10.42 28.43 64.84
C THR A 328 -9.74 28.36 66.21
N LEU A 329 -9.09 29.46 66.61
CA LEU A 329 -8.57 29.67 67.97
C LEU A 329 -9.70 29.46 68.98
N LEU A 330 -9.57 28.42 69.82
CA LEU A 330 -10.44 28.18 70.98
C LEU A 330 -10.19 29.27 72.03
N SER A 331 -11.19 30.13 72.24
CA SER A 331 -11.29 30.98 73.43
C SER A 331 -11.46 30.15 74.71
N PRO A 332 -11.00 30.64 75.88
CA PRO A 332 -10.83 29.83 77.07
C PRO A 332 -12.15 29.46 77.78
N ILE A 333 -12.15 28.26 78.35
CA ILE A 333 -13.20 27.62 79.15
C ILE A 333 -13.38 28.37 80.49
N PRO A 334 -14.60 28.63 80.98
CA PRO A 334 -14.80 29.16 82.33
C PRO A 334 -14.60 28.06 83.38
N ALA A 335 -13.90 28.42 84.46
CA ALA A 335 -13.54 27.54 85.57
C ALA A 335 -14.76 26.96 86.30
N LEU A 336 -14.78 25.64 86.48
CA LEU A 336 -15.66 24.93 87.40
C LEU A 336 -15.03 24.90 88.81
N LEU A 337 -15.73 25.46 89.80
CA LEU A 337 -15.41 25.32 91.22
C LEU A 337 -15.69 23.89 91.71
N PRO A 338 -14.86 23.30 92.59
CA PRO A 338 -15.05 21.95 93.07
C PRO A 338 -16.05 21.91 94.24
N LEU A 339 -16.99 20.97 94.18
CA LEU A 339 -17.83 20.55 95.29
C LEU A 339 -17.04 19.55 96.15
N SER A 340 -16.51 20.01 97.27
CA SER A 340 -16.03 19.15 98.35
C SER A 340 -17.19 18.81 99.30
N HIS A 341 -17.51 17.52 99.36
CA HIS A 341 -18.38 16.90 100.36
C HIS A 341 -17.71 16.91 101.74
N LEU A 342 -18.45 17.25 102.81
CA LEU A 342 -18.35 16.57 104.11
C LEU A 342 -19.47 17.02 105.08
N SER A 343 -20.20 15.99 105.56
CA SER A 343 -21.08 15.87 106.74
C SER A 343 -22.34 16.73 106.86
#